data_AF-A0A6M0Q4S6-F1
#
_entry.id   AF-A0A6M0Q4S6-F1
#
_cell.length_a   1.000
_cell.length_b   1.000
_cell.length_c   1.000
_cell.angle_alpha   90.00
_cell.angle_beta   90.00
_cell.angle_gamma   90.00
#
_symmetry.space_group_name_H-M   'P 1'
#
loop_
_entity.id
_entity.type
_entity.pdbx_description
1 polymer ?
#
loop_
_entity_poly.entity_id
_entity_poly.type
_entity_poly.pdbx_seq_one_letter_code
_entity_poly.pdbx_strand_id
1 'polypeptide(L)'
;MIKAKALKQGDHIGIITPSAAAPVRFNERYNRGLDQLRIMGFHIIEGKCSNKIQAYRSSTIKDRSEEINEFIYNKDVKAVISTIGGTNSNSLLPYIDYEYLKKNPKIFMGYSDVTALLLGIYAKTNVTTFYGPAIVPSFGEFPRMLPTGKEYFENVVQRKKKAPYTLEIPDVWTEEMIDWNTQSREKQMVKNEGWKSLRPGCVKGRLIGGNLNTMSGFLASDYFPDLKGSILFIEDSFKDMAIQERSLSMLKVAGIFDEIEGLIVGKHEHFNDLDSPFSIDELLLEIIGDTDIPIITNVDIGHTFPSHVFPIGIEIELNATTGTITFLEDGVEE
;
A
#
# COMPACT_ATOMS: atom_id res chain seq x y z
N MET A 1 13.89 13.58 -4.77
CA MET A 1 12.75 12.69 -5.03
C MET A 1 12.33 12.87 -6.48
N ILE A 2 11.99 11.80 -7.18
CA ILE A 2 11.54 11.82 -8.58
C ILE A 2 10.05 11.47 -8.57
N LYS A 3 9.22 12.26 -9.24
CA LYS A 3 7.78 12.06 -9.27
C LYS A 3 7.36 11.70 -10.70
N ALA A 4 6.42 10.77 -10.82
CA ALA A 4 5.76 10.52 -12.10
C ALA A 4 4.69 11.58 -12.36
N LYS A 5 4.30 11.76 -13.62
CA LYS A 5 3.19 12.66 -13.98
C LYS A 5 1.86 12.14 -13.45
N ALA A 6 0.99 13.07 -13.05
CA ALA A 6 -0.37 12.78 -12.66
C ALA A 6 -1.13 12.10 -13.81
N LEU A 7 -1.92 11.09 -13.48
CA LEU A 7 -2.77 10.39 -14.44
C LEU A 7 -3.87 11.32 -14.97
N LYS A 8 -4.11 11.21 -16.27
CA LYS A 8 -5.17 11.88 -17.01
C LYS A 8 -6.08 10.83 -17.64
N GLN A 9 -7.33 11.19 -17.90
CA GLN A 9 -8.20 10.33 -18.68
C GLN A 9 -7.58 10.05 -20.05
N GLY A 10 -7.69 8.82 -20.54
CA GLY A 10 -7.02 8.32 -21.74
C GLY A 10 -5.60 7.79 -21.50
N ASP A 11 -5.03 7.94 -20.30
CA ASP A 11 -3.72 7.32 -20.01
C ASP A 11 -3.83 5.79 -19.95
N HIS A 12 -2.72 5.13 -20.31
CA HIS A 12 -2.61 3.68 -20.25
C HIS A 12 -2.08 3.22 -18.89
N ILE A 13 -2.73 2.21 -18.33
CA ILE A 13 -2.36 1.54 -17.09
C ILE A 13 -1.96 0.10 -17.43
N GLY A 14 -0.72 -0.27 -17.09
CA GLY A 14 -0.23 -1.63 -17.14
C GLY A 14 -0.61 -2.41 -15.89
N ILE A 15 -1.07 -3.66 -16.06
CA ILE A 15 -1.55 -4.50 -14.96
C ILE A 15 -0.57 -5.66 -14.75
N ILE A 16 0.00 -5.77 -13.55
CA ILE A 16 1.01 -6.81 -13.22
C ILE A 16 0.50 -7.78 -12.16
N THR A 17 0.95 -9.04 -12.23
CA THR A 17 0.60 -10.07 -11.23
C THR A 17 1.85 -10.60 -10.55
N PRO A 18 2.39 -9.85 -9.56
CA PRO A 18 3.73 -10.05 -9.05
C PRO A 18 3.84 -11.23 -8.09
N SER A 19 2.73 -11.79 -7.61
CA SER A 19 2.75 -12.97 -6.75
C SER A 19 1.55 -13.89 -7.00
N ALA A 20 0.44 -13.75 -6.25
CA ALA A 20 -0.66 -14.71 -6.32
C ALA A 20 -1.44 -14.62 -7.65
N ALA A 21 -1.87 -15.76 -8.18
CA ALA A 21 -2.63 -15.86 -9.44
C ALA A 21 -4.13 -15.47 -9.27
N ALA A 22 -4.42 -14.37 -8.57
CA ALA A 22 -5.79 -13.95 -8.28
C ALA A 22 -6.65 -13.67 -9.54
N PRO A 23 -6.13 -13.12 -10.65
CA PRO A 23 -6.96 -12.92 -11.84
C PRO A 23 -7.53 -14.21 -12.44
N VAL A 24 -6.83 -15.35 -12.27
CA VAL A 24 -7.32 -16.66 -12.69
C VAL A 24 -8.29 -17.23 -11.65
N ARG A 25 -7.99 -17.07 -10.36
CA ARG A 25 -8.79 -17.64 -9.26
C ARG A 25 -10.10 -16.90 -8.99
N PHE A 26 -10.13 -15.60 -9.25
CA PHE A 26 -11.24 -14.69 -8.96
C PHE A 26 -11.56 -13.86 -10.21
N ASN A 27 -11.78 -14.54 -11.33
CA ASN A 27 -11.82 -13.89 -12.65
C ASN A 27 -12.92 -12.84 -12.78
N GLU A 28 -14.11 -13.08 -12.23
CA GLU A 28 -15.18 -12.09 -12.25
C GLU A 28 -14.82 -10.81 -11.48
N ARG A 29 -14.20 -10.96 -10.31
CA ARG A 29 -13.75 -9.84 -9.49
C ARG A 29 -12.61 -9.07 -10.18
N TYR A 30 -11.70 -9.78 -10.84
CA TYR A 30 -10.66 -9.17 -11.66
C TYR A 30 -11.24 -8.34 -12.82
N ASN A 31 -12.16 -8.92 -13.61
CA ASN A 31 -12.79 -8.22 -14.73
C ASN A 31 -13.57 -6.98 -14.27
N ARG A 32 -14.31 -7.06 -13.15
CA ARG A 32 -14.94 -5.88 -12.55
C ARG A 32 -13.92 -4.78 -12.23
N GLY A 33 -12.76 -5.15 -11.71
CA GLY A 33 -11.69 -4.18 -11.40
C GLY A 33 -11.13 -3.51 -12.66
N LEU A 34 -10.95 -4.25 -13.75
CA LEU A 34 -10.55 -3.68 -15.03
C LEU A 34 -11.62 -2.74 -15.58
N ASP A 35 -12.89 -3.16 -15.53
CA ASP A 35 -14.02 -2.36 -15.98
C ASP A 35 -14.18 -1.08 -15.17
N GLN A 36 -13.92 -1.14 -13.86
CA GLN A 36 -13.91 0.04 -13.00
C GLN A 36 -12.89 1.07 -13.48
N LEU A 37 -11.65 0.66 -13.80
CA LEU A 37 -10.65 1.59 -14.34
C LEU A 37 -11.02 2.11 -15.73
N ARG A 38 -11.64 1.29 -16.59
CA ARG A 38 -12.16 1.72 -17.90
C ARG A 38 -13.26 2.78 -17.75
N ILE A 39 -14.18 2.60 -16.80
CA ILE A 39 -15.23 3.57 -16.45
C ILE A 39 -14.63 4.88 -15.94
N MET A 40 -13.51 4.80 -15.23
CA MET A 40 -12.74 5.98 -14.78
C MET A 40 -12.00 6.69 -15.94
N GLY A 41 -12.04 6.13 -17.15
CA GLY A 41 -11.52 6.74 -18.37
C GLY A 41 -10.11 6.29 -18.75
N PHE A 42 -9.59 5.19 -18.18
CA PHE A 42 -8.25 4.70 -18.49
C PHE A 42 -8.25 3.58 -19.54
N HIS A 43 -7.15 3.48 -20.29
CA HIS A 43 -6.88 2.33 -21.14
C HIS A 43 -6.08 1.30 -20.36
N ILE A 44 -6.45 0.02 -20.47
CA ILE A 44 -5.86 -1.06 -19.68
C ILE A 44 -5.05 -1.97 -20.59
N ILE A 45 -3.79 -2.21 -20.20
CA ILE A 45 -2.92 -3.20 -20.83
C ILE A 45 -2.64 -4.29 -19.80
N GLU A 46 -3.16 -5.49 -20.05
CA GLU A 46 -2.96 -6.62 -19.17
C GLU A 46 -1.57 -7.24 -19.38
N GLY A 47 -0.87 -7.52 -18.28
CA GLY A 47 0.41 -8.20 -18.32
C GLY A 47 0.29 -9.68 -18.67
N LYS A 48 1.38 -10.25 -19.22
CA LYS A 48 1.45 -11.63 -19.70
C LYS A 48 1.32 -12.71 -18.62
N CYS A 49 1.37 -12.34 -17.34
CA CYS A 49 1.21 -13.23 -16.20
C CYS A 49 -0.24 -13.23 -15.66
N SER A 50 -1.08 -12.27 -16.05
CA SER A 50 -2.45 -12.15 -15.52
C SER A 50 -3.35 -13.34 -15.88
N ASN A 51 -3.12 -14.02 -17.00
CA ASN A 51 -3.90 -15.20 -17.38
C ASN A 51 -3.20 -16.54 -17.01
N LYS A 52 -2.17 -16.51 -16.17
CA LYS A 52 -1.37 -17.69 -15.82
C LYS A 52 -1.52 -18.06 -14.35
N ILE A 53 -1.42 -19.36 -14.08
CA ILE A 53 -1.34 -19.91 -12.74
C ILE A 53 -0.26 -21.00 -12.69
N GLN A 54 0.63 -20.88 -11.71
CA GLN A 54 1.64 -21.88 -11.37
C GLN A 54 1.52 -22.19 -9.87
N ALA A 55 0.56 -23.04 -9.54
CA ALA A 55 0.18 -23.39 -8.17
C ALA A 55 -0.09 -22.13 -7.31
N TYR A 56 0.81 -21.76 -6.41
CA TYR A 56 0.66 -20.66 -5.46
C TYR A 56 0.89 -19.26 -6.09
N ARG A 57 1.61 -19.18 -7.22
CA ARG A 57 2.00 -17.94 -7.89
C ARG A 57 1.45 -17.85 -9.32
N SER A 58 1.53 -16.68 -9.95
CA SER A 58 1.11 -16.46 -11.33
C SER A 58 2.03 -17.12 -12.36
N SER A 59 3.33 -16.92 -12.22
CA SER A 59 4.35 -17.38 -13.19
C SER A 59 5.74 -17.48 -12.55
N THR A 60 6.75 -17.88 -13.32
CA THR A 60 8.13 -17.96 -12.84
C THR A 60 8.66 -16.60 -12.38
N ILE A 61 9.77 -16.56 -11.63
CA ILE A 61 10.42 -15.29 -11.23
C ILE A 61 10.77 -14.48 -12.48
N LYS A 62 11.39 -15.14 -13.47
CA LYS A 62 11.76 -14.54 -14.75
C LYS A 62 10.56 -13.89 -15.44
N ASP A 63 9.49 -14.65 -15.67
CA ASP A 63 8.31 -14.13 -16.39
C ASP A 63 7.68 -12.93 -15.69
N ARG A 64 7.55 -12.97 -14.36
CA ARG A 64 6.99 -11.86 -13.58
C ARG A 64 7.90 -10.62 -13.60
N SER A 65 9.22 -10.82 -13.54
CA SER A 65 10.18 -9.70 -13.67
C SER A 65 10.18 -9.08 -15.06
N GLU A 66 10.07 -9.90 -16.11
CA GLU A 66 9.97 -9.42 -17.48
C GLU A 66 8.68 -8.65 -17.72
N GLU A 67 7.54 -9.10 -17.16
CA GLU A 67 6.27 -8.37 -17.22
C GLU A 67 6.40 -6.95 -16.64
N ILE A 68 7.08 -6.80 -15.49
CA ILE A 68 7.32 -5.47 -14.91
C ILE A 68 8.18 -4.62 -15.84
N ASN A 69 9.29 -5.17 -16.33
CA ASN A 69 10.21 -4.44 -17.19
C ASN A 69 9.57 -4.06 -18.53
N GLU A 70 8.71 -4.90 -19.11
CA GLU A 70 7.94 -4.59 -20.32
C GLU A 70 7.11 -3.31 -20.13
N PHE A 71 6.45 -3.14 -18.96
CA PHE A 71 5.73 -1.90 -18.65
C PHE A 71 6.62 -0.73 -18.29
N ILE A 72 7.80 -0.96 -17.70
CA ILE A 72 8.81 0.10 -17.49
C ILE A 72 9.26 0.68 -18.84
N TYR A 73 9.50 -0.17 -19.85
CA TYR A 73 9.95 0.26 -21.17
C TYR A 73 8.85 0.84 -22.05
N ASN A 74 7.58 0.50 -21.78
CA ASN A 74 6.45 1.00 -22.55
C ASN A 74 6.20 2.49 -22.28
N LYS A 75 6.40 3.34 -23.28
CA LYS A 75 6.27 4.81 -23.17
C LYS A 75 4.82 5.30 -23.03
N ASP A 76 3.86 4.51 -23.49
CA ASP A 76 2.44 4.85 -23.45
C ASP A 76 1.86 4.61 -22.05
N VAL A 77 2.42 3.65 -21.31
CA VAL A 77 2.01 3.34 -19.94
C VAL A 77 2.48 4.42 -18.95
N LYS A 78 1.54 4.97 -18.20
CA LYS A 78 1.78 6.01 -17.18
C LYS A 78 1.74 5.48 -15.75
N ALA A 79 1.00 4.40 -15.54
CA ALA A 79 0.92 3.72 -14.26
C ALA A 79 1.00 2.20 -14.42
N VAL A 80 1.56 1.54 -13.41
CA VAL A 80 1.62 0.10 -13.25
C VAL A 80 0.92 -0.25 -11.94
N ILE A 81 -0.17 -1.02 -12.03
CA ILE A 81 -0.98 -1.39 -10.87
C ILE A 81 -0.97 -2.91 -10.70
N SER A 82 -0.71 -3.37 -9.47
CA SER A 82 -0.76 -4.79 -9.14
C SER A 82 -2.18 -5.34 -9.16
N THR A 83 -2.33 -6.59 -9.61
CA THR A 83 -3.62 -7.29 -9.53
C THR A 83 -3.99 -7.63 -8.09
N ILE A 84 -3.01 -8.12 -7.33
CA ILE A 84 -3.10 -8.48 -5.92
C ILE A 84 -1.68 -8.61 -5.34
N GLY A 85 -1.56 -8.76 -4.03
CA GLY A 85 -0.33 -9.20 -3.34
C GLY A 85 -0.08 -10.72 -3.39
N GLY A 86 0.29 -11.31 -2.26
CA GLY A 86 0.75 -12.69 -2.13
C GLY A 86 1.87 -12.83 -1.10
N THR A 87 3.01 -13.40 -1.50
CA THR A 87 4.18 -13.60 -0.60
C THR A 87 5.51 -13.66 -1.38
N ASN A 88 5.52 -13.26 -2.65
CA ASN A 88 6.63 -13.58 -3.56
C ASN A 88 7.09 -12.39 -4.41
N SER A 89 6.63 -11.17 -4.11
CA SER A 89 7.03 -10.00 -4.89
C SER A 89 8.51 -9.61 -4.65
N ASN A 90 9.05 -9.91 -3.47
CA ASN A 90 10.46 -9.67 -3.15
C ASN A 90 11.44 -10.44 -4.08
N SER A 91 11.00 -11.58 -4.63
CA SER A 91 11.81 -12.39 -5.56
C SER A 91 12.15 -11.66 -6.86
N LEU A 92 11.43 -10.59 -7.20
CA LEU A 92 11.62 -9.84 -8.44
C LEU A 92 12.66 -8.73 -8.29
N LEU A 93 12.98 -8.33 -7.05
CA LEU A 93 13.83 -7.17 -6.76
C LEU A 93 15.18 -7.17 -7.52
N PRO A 94 15.91 -8.29 -7.67
CA PRO A 94 17.18 -8.29 -8.40
C PRO A 94 17.06 -8.10 -9.92
N TYR A 95 15.86 -8.14 -10.49
CA TYR A 95 15.63 -8.26 -11.92
C TYR A 95 14.91 -7.05 -12.53
N ILE A 96 14.58 -6.05 -11.73
CA ILE A 96 13.92 -4.82 -12.19
C ILE A 96 14.96 -3.86 -12.77
N ASP A 97 14.68 -3.26 -13.92
CA ASP A 97 15.54 -2.21 -14.49
C ASP A 97 15.27 -0.85 -13.82
N TYR A 98 15.87 -0.68 -12.64
CA TYR A 98 15.79 0.55 -11.84
C TYR A 98 16.39 1.76 -12.56
N GLU A 99 17.44 1.58 -13.35
CA GLU A 99 18.13 2.67 -14.04
C GLU A 99 17.25 3.26 -15.16
N TYR A 100 16.53 2.40 -15.87
CA TYR A 100 15.55 2.87 -16.85
C TYR A 100 14.36 3.57 -16.16
N LEU A 101 13.81 2.97 -15.10
CA LEU A 101 12.68 3.53 -14.36
C LEU A 101 13.00 4.90 -13.75
N LYS A 102 14.21 5.07 -13.20
CA LYS A 102 14.69 6.36 -12.68
C LYS A 102 14.68 7.48 -13.73
N LYS A 103 14.99 7.14 -14.99
CA LYS A 103 14.98 8.09 -16.13
C LYS A 103 13.60 8.27 -16.75
N ASN A 104 12.68 7.33 -16.52
CA ASN A 104 11.35 7.28 -17.12
C ASN A 104 10.31 6.98 -16.01
N PRO A 105 10.15 7.88 -15.02
CA PRO A 105 9.31 7.61 -13.86
C PRO A 105 7.87 7.34 -14.26
N LYS A 106 7.27 6.34 -13.61
CA LYS A 106 5.87 5.92 -13.76
C LYS A 106 5.29 5.69 -12.38
N ILE A 107 3.98 5.81 -12.25
CA ILE A 107 3.29 5.44 -11.02
C ILE A 107 3.37 3.93 -10.85
N PHE A 108 3.87 3.46 -9.71
CA PHE A 108 3.76 2.06 -9.29
C PHE A 108 2.85 1.97 -8.08
N MET A 109 1.80 1.15 -8.16
CA MET A 109 0.78 1.06 -7.12
C MET A 109 0.38 -0.37 -6.78
N GLY A 110 0.18 -0.58 -5.49
CA GLY A 110 -0.39 -1.78 -4.89
C GLY A 110 -0.28 -1.68 -3.38
N TYR A 111 -0.54 -2.78 -2.68
CA TYR A 111 -0.36 -2.87 -1.24
C TYR A 111 -0.11 -4.34 -0.84
N SER A 112 -0.01 -4.64 0.45
CA SER A 112 0.29 -5.99 0.96
C SER A 112 1.68 -6.45 0.52
N ASP A 113 1.83 -7.68 0.01
CA ASP A 113 3.07 -8.21 -0.56
C ASP A 113 3.75 -7.29 -1.58
N VAL A 114 3.00 -6.43 -2.27
CA VAL A 114 3.55 -5.48 -3.26
C VAL A 114 4.47 -4.44 -2.60
N THR A 115 4.41 -4.29 -1.26
CA THR A 115 5.34 -3.47 -0.47
C THR A 115 6.80 -3.67 -0.86
N ALA A 116 7.24 -4.91 -1.12
CA ALA A 116 8.63 -5.14 -1.49
C ALA A 116 8.99 -4.42 -2.79
N LEU A 117 8.11 -4.46 -3.81
CA LEU A 117 8.31 -3.72 -5.06
C LEU A 117 8.28 -2.21 -4.85
N LEU A 118 7.31 -1.71 -4.09
CA LEU A 118 7.16 -0.27 -3.86
C LEU A 118 8.39 0.31 -3.14
N LEU A 119 8.79 -0.30 -2.03
CA LEU A 119 9.94 0.13 -1.26
C LEU A 119 11.26 -0.12 -1.99
N GLY A 120 11.39 -1.24 -2.72
CA GLY A 120 12.56 -1.54 -3.54
C GLY A 120 12.76 -0.52 -4.67
N ILE A 121 11.69 -0.17 -5.40
CA ILE A 121 11.74 0.87 -6.42
C ILE A 121 12.15 2.20 -5.78
N TYR A 122 11.50 2.60 -4.68
CA TYR A 122 11.82 3.86 -4.00
C TYR A 122 13.28 3.88 -3.53
N ALA A 123 13.77 2.83 -2.86
CA ALA A 123 15.14 2.73 -2.36
C ALA A 123 16.18 2.84 -3.47
N LYS A 124 15.96 2.17 -4.62
CA LYS A 124 16.93 2.14 -5.73
C LYS A 124 16.89 3.38 -6.62
N THR A 125 15.77 4.10 -6.68
CA THR A 125 15.55 5.14 -7.68
C THR A 125 15.20 6.53 -7.12
N ASN A 126 14.73 6.59 -5.88
CA ASN A 126 14.07 7.76 -5.28
C ASN A 126 12.80 8.20 -6.05
N VAL A 127 12.22 7.32 -6.86
CA VAL A 127 10.92 7.51 -7.53
C VAL A 127 9.80 7.25 -6.51
N THR A 128 8.86 8.18 -6.39
CA THR A 128 7.67 8.02 -5.55
C THR A 128 6.81 6.86 -6.06
N THR A 129 6.51 5.92 -5.17
CA THR A 129 5.57 4.81 -5.39
C THR A 129 4.33 4.99 -4.52
N PHE A 130 3.29 4.18 -4.69
CA PHE A 130 2.00 4.44 -4.06
C PHE A 130 1.47 3.19 -3.35
N TYR A 131 1.37 3.28 -2.02
CA TYR A 131 0.66 2.28 -1.23
C TYR A 131 -0.85 2.54 -1.37
N GLY A 132 -1.55 1.67 -2.07
CA GLY A 132 -2.93 1.92 -2.45
C GLY A 132 -3.59 0.80 -3.25
N PRO A 133 -4.76 1.06 -3.84
CA PRO A 133 -5.63 0.07 -4.47
C PRO A 133 -4.93 -0.93 -5.42
N ALA A 134 -5.30 -2.20 -5.29
CA ALA A 134 -4.96 -3.26 -6.25
C ALA A 134 -6.22 -3.75 -6.98
N ILE A 135 -6.06 -4.35 -8.18
CA ILE A 135 -7.21 -4.63 -9.08
C ILE A 135 -8.27 -5.51 -8.42
N VAL A 136 -7.90 -6.69 -7.94
CA VAL A 136 -8.85 -7.67 -7.43
C VAL A 136 -9.46 -7.22 -6.09
N PRO A 137 -8.68 -6.89 -5.05
CA PRO A 137 -9.28 -6.61 -3.76
C PRO A 137 -9.95 -5.22 -3.70
N SER A 138 -9.47 -4.22 -4.45
CA SER A 138 -9.92 -2.83 -4.30
C SER A 138 -10.82 -2.37 -5.45
N PHE A 139 -10.33 -2.40 -6.70
CA PHE A 139 -11.13 -1.95 -7.85
C PHE A 139 -12.27 -2.91 -8.20
N GLY A 140 -12.07 -4.21 -7.92
CA GLY A 140 -13.03 -5.28 -8.19
C GLY A 140 -14.15 -5.45 -7.17
N GLU A 141 -14.21 -4.59 -6.14
CA GLU A 141 -15.28 -4.62 -5.14
C GLU A 141 -16.67 -4.58 -5.81
N PHE A 142 -17.65 -5.24 -5.18
CA PHE A 142 -19.00 -5.30 -5.72
C PHE A 142 -19.86 -4.12 -5.22
N PRO A 143 -20.75 -3.58 -6.08
CA PRO A 143 -20.81 -3.82 -7.53
C PRO A 143 -19.69 -3.08 -8.27
N ARG A 144 -19.07 -2.10 -7.60
CA ARG A 144 -17.94 -1.28 -8.05
C ARG A 144 -17.08 -0.91 -6.84
N MET A 145 -15.89 -0.36 -7.10
CA MET A 145 -15.05 0.25 -6.06
C MET A 145 -15.84 1.24 -5.20
N LEU A 146 -15.62 1.22 -3.88
CA LEU A 146 -16.26 2.15 -2.95
C LEU A 146 -16.00 3.61 -3.37
N PRO A 147 -17.03 4.49 -3.37
CA PRO A 147 -16.90 5.88 -3.81
C PRO A 147 -15.77 6.64 -3.10
N THR A 148 -15.66 6.52 -1.78
CA THR A 148 -14.61 7.17 -0.97
C THR A 148 -13.21 6.68 -1.34
N GLY A 149 -13.03 5.38 -1.56
CA GLY A 149 -11.76 4.83 -2.02
C GLY A 149 -11.37 5.30 -3.42
N LYS A 150 -12.36 5.42 -4.33
CA LYS A 150 -12.17 6.01 -5.66
C LYS A 150 -11.73 7.47 -5.53
N GLU A 151 -12.36 8.24 -4.65
CA GLU A 151 -11.98 9.64 -4.41
C GLU A 151 -10.53 9.76 -3.92
N TYR A 152 -10.13 8.93 -2.95
CA TYR A 152 -8.75 8.92 -2.43
C TYR A 152 -7.73 8.61 -3.53
N PHE A 153 -8.04 7.65 -4.41
CA PHE A 153 -7.23 7.37 -5.59
C PHE A 153 -7.12 8.59 -6.50
N GLU A 154 -8.23 9.19 -6.91
CA GLU A 154 -8.23 10.33 -7.83
C GLU A 154 -7.57 11.58 -7.23
N ASN A 155 -7.77 11.85 -5.94
CA ASN A 155 -7.13 12.95 -5.22
C ASN A 155 -5.62 12.88 -5.30
N VAL A 156 -5.06 11.67 -5.19
CA VAL A 156 -3.61 11.45 -5.18
C VAL A 156 -3.06 11.31 -6.60
N VAL A 157 -3.49 10.30 -7.37
CA VAL A 157 -2.83 9.97 -8.64
C VAL A 157 -3.25 10.84 -9.81
N GLN A 158 -4.45 11.44 -9.78
CA GLN A 158 -4.87 12.45 -10.76
C GLN A 158 -4.68 13.87 -10.22
N ARG A 159 -4.12 14.01 -9.00
CA ARG A 159 -3.86 15.29 -8.34
C ARG A 159 -5.11 16.19 -8.26
N LYS A 160 -6.29 15.60 -7.99
CA LYS A 160 -7.53 16.38 -7.79
C LYS A 160 -7.50 17.22 -6.52
N LYS A 161 -6.75 16.79 -5.50
CA LYS A 161 -6.46 17.56 -4.28
C LYS A 161 -4.97 17.87 -4.27
N LYS A 162 -4.62 19.16 -4.14
CA LYS A 162 -3.22 19.63 -4.14
C LYS A 162 -2.72 19.82 -2.72
N ALA A 163 -1.51 19.35 -2.44
CA ALA A 163 -0.84 19.59 -1.17
C ALA A 163 -0.57 21.11 -0.95
N PRO A 164 -0.59 21.59 0.32
CA PRO A 164 -0.83 20.82 1.53
C PRO A 164 -2.32 20.52 1.76
N TYR A 165 -2.65 19.30 2.19
CA TYR A 165 -4.00 18.96 2.66
C TYR A 165 -4.01 17.88 3.72
N THR A 166 -4.94 18.01 4.67
CA THR A 166 -5.19 17.01 5.71
C THR A 166 -6.09 15.91 5.18
N LEU A 167 -5.74 14.67 5.54
CA LEU A 167 -6.54 13.49 5.25
C LEU A 167 -7.82 13.48 6.09
N GLU A 168 -8.88 12.94 5.52
CA GLU A 168 -10.20 12.86 6.16
C GLU A 168 -10.42 11.45 6.68
N ILE A 169 -10.98 11.34 7.89
CA ILE A 169 -11.37 10.06 8.46
C ILE A 169 -12.70 9.66 7.81
N PRO A 170 -12.79 8.51 7.13
CA PRO A 170 -14.05 8.08 6.53
C PRO A 170 -15.07 7.74 7.62
N ASP A 171 -16.34 8.13 7.44
CA ASP A 171 -17.42 7.91 8.43
C ASP A 171 -17.71 6.42 8.71
N VAL A 172 -17.47 5.58 7.71
CA VAL A 172 -17.73 4.14 7.74
C VAL A 172 -16.59 3.36 7.11
N TRP A 173 -16.41 2.13 7.59
CA TRP A 173 -15.41 1.21 7.05
C TRP A 173 -15.93 -0.23 7.08
N THR A 174 -15.20 -1.15 6.45
CA THR A 174 -15.49 -2.57 6.47
C THR A 174 -14.22 -3.41 6.34
N GLU A 175 -14.23 -4.54 7.02
CA GLU A 175 -13.34 -5.68 6.83
C GLU A 175 -14.13 -6.94 6.48
N GLU A 176 -15.43 -6.81 6.13
CA GLU A 176 -16.28 -7.99 5.92
C GLU A 176 -15.69 -8.89 4.81
N MET A 177 -15.49 -10.16 5.17
CA MET A 177 -15.08 -11.20 4.24
C MET A 177 -16.29 -11.93 3.67
N ILE A 178 -16.36 -11.89 2.34
CA ILE A 178 -17.33 -12.59 1.53
C ILE A 178 -16.59 -13.31 0.43
N ASP A 179 -17.11 -14.46 0.01
CA ASP A 179 -16.50 -15.24 -1.05
C ASP A 179 -16.49 -14.43 -2.36
N TRP A 180 -15.29 -14.04 -2.78
CA TRP A 180 -15.09 -13.23 -3.99
C TRP A 180 -15.56 -13.92 -5.28
N ASN A 181 -15.69 -15.25 -5.29
CA ASN A 181 -16.21 -15.99 -6.45
C ASN A 181 -17.73 -15.95 -6.56
N THR A 182 -18.43 -15.74 -5.44
CA THR A 182 -19.90 -15.83 -5.38
C THR A 182 -20.56 -14.56 -4.85
N GLN A 183 -19.76 -13.51 -4.63
CA GLN A 183 -20.24 -12.22 -4.14
C GLN A 183 -21.30 -11.62 -5.07
N SER A 184 -22.49 -11.44 -4.51
CA SER A 184 -23.68 -10.89 -5.19
C SER A 184 -24.26 -9.67 -4.49
N ARG A 185 -23.59 -9.18 -3.43
CA ARG A 185 -24.00 -8.01 -2.65
C ARG A 185 -22.80 -7.15 -2.24
N GLU A 186 -23.12 -5.92 -1.86
CA GLU A 186 -22.20 -5.02 -1.20
C GLU A 186 -21.81 -5.56 0.18
N LYS A 187 -20.62 -5.15 0.64
CA LYS A 187 -20.17 -5.43 2.00
C LYS A 187 -20.97 -4.62 3.00
N GLN A 188 -21.15 -5.17 4.20
CA GLN A 188 -21.71 -4.44 5.32
C GLN A 188 -20.69 -3.43 5.83
N MET A 189 -21.10 -2.18 5.87
CA MET A 189 -20.30 -1.08 6.42
C MET A 189 -20.64 -0.89 7.89
N VAL A 190 -19.62 -0.62 8.71
CA VAL A 190 -19.76 -0.27 10.12
C VAL A 190 -19.25 1.15 10.35
N LYS A 191 -19.71 1.79 11.43
CA LYS A 191 -19.24 3.12 11.82
C LYS A 191 -17.72 3.10 12.08
N ASN A 192 -17.02 4.11 11.58
CA ASN A 192 -15.62 4.33 11.93
C ASN A 192 -15.54 5.16 13.20
N GLU A 193 -14.91 4.63 14.24
CA GLU A 193 -14.65 5.38 15.48
C GLU A 193 -13.45 6.34 15.35
N GLY A 194 -12.79 6.33 14.19
CA GLY A 194 -11.72 7.23 13.84
C GLY A 194 -10.35 6.80 14.34
N TRP A 195 -9.36 7.63 14.04
CA TRP A 195 -7.96 7.36 14.37
C TRP A 195 -7.69 7.64 15.84
N LYS A 196 -6.74 6.89 16.40
CA LYS A 196 -6.39 6.99 17.82
C LYS A 196 -5.02 7.63 17.99
N SER A 197 -4.94 8.64 18.85
CA SER A 197 -3.66 9.15 19.33
C SER A 197 -3.15 8.24 20.44
N LEU A 198 -2.10 7.48 20.15
CA LEU A 198 -1.49 6.58 21.14
C LEU A 198 -0.34 7.26 21.90
N ARG A 199 0.41 8.12 21.21
CA ARG A 199 1.39 9.03 21.84
C ARG A 199 1.32 10.41 21.18
N PRO A 200 1.07 11.49 21.92
CA PRO A 200 0.91 12.82 21.35
C PRO A 200 2.25 13.38 20.86
N GLY A 201 2.17 14.45 20.07
CA GLY A 201 3.31 15.14 19.48
C GLY A 201 3.04 15.52 18.03
N CYS A 202 3.94 16.31 17.44
CA CYS A 202 3.83 16.79 16.07
C CYS A 202 5.21 16.78 15.41
N VAL A 203 5.32 16.11 14.27
CA VAL A 203 6.57 15.95 13.52
C VAL A 203 6.31 16.07 12.02
N LYS A 204 7.37 16.45 11.28
CA LYS A 204 7.40 16.41 9.82
C LYS A 204 8.48 15.44 9.39
N GLY A 205 8.21 14.69 8.33
CA GLY A 205 9.15 13.71 7.83
C GLY A 205 8.68 13.07 6.53
N ARG A 206 9.58 12.28 5.93
CA ARG A 206 9.26 11.49 4.74
C ARG A 206 8.37 10.33 5.13
N LEU A 207 7.24 10.16 4.44
CA LEU A 207 6.34 9.02 4.65
C LEU A 207 6.93 7.76 3.98
N ILE A 208 7.35 6.78 4.77
CA ILE A 208 7.93 5.52 4.25
C ILE A 208 7.30 4.35 5.00
N GLY A 209 7.01 3.24 4.31
CA GLY A 209 6.38 2.10 4.96
C GLY A 209 5.51 1.24 4.05
N GLY A 210 4.69 0.39 4.66
CA GLY A 210 3.81 -0.55 3.96
C GLY A 210 3.39 -1.72 4.84
N ASN A 211 3.25 -2.89 4.23
CA ASN A 211 2.90 -4.11 4.95
C ASN A 211 4.10 -4.61 5.78
N LEU A 212 3.94 -4.65 7.11
CA LEU A 212 5.03 -4.98 8.04
C LEU A 212 5.53 -6.42 7.85
N ASN A 213 4.62 -7.39 7.72
CA ASN A 213 5.03 -8.77 7.48
C ASN A 213 5.83 -8.92 6.19
N THR A 214 5.49 -8.19 5.12
CA THR A 214 6.23 -8.21 3.85
C THR A 214 7.61 -7.58 3.99
N MET A 215 7.74 -6.50 4.75
CA MET A 215 9.03 -5.82 5.03
C MET A 215 10.06 -6.78 5.64
N SER A 216 9.64 -7.72 6.49
CA SER A 216 10.53 -8.74 7.07
C SER A 216 11.27 -9.58 6.03
N GLY A 217 10.69 -9.74 4.83
CA GLY A 217 11.24 -10.56 3.75
C GLY A 217 12.43 -9.93 3.00
N PHE A 218 12.79 -8.68 3.29
CA PHE A 218 13.91 -7.99 2.63
C PHE A 218 14.57 -6.88 3.49
N LEU A 219 14.29 -6.82 4.79
CA LEU A 219 14.71 -5.76 5.73
C LEU A 219 16.20 -5.39 5.67
N ALA A 220 17.08 -6.39 5.57
CA ALA A 220 18.53 -6.22 5.59
C ALA A 220 19.17 -6.13 4.19
N SER A 221 18.39 -5.84 3.15
CA SER A 221 18.86 -5.77 1.76
C SER A 221 18.98 -4.33 1.26
N ASP A 222 19.74 -4.14 0.19
CA ASP A 222 19.86 -2.85 -0.52
C ASP A 222 18.55 -2.37 -1.19
N TYR A 223 17.47 -3.15 -1.10
CA TYR A 223 16.13 -2.77 -1.56
C TYR A 223 15.27 -2.22 -0.42
N PHE A 224 15.72 -2.31 0.83
CA PHE A 224 15.04 -1.70 1.95
C PHE A 224 15.47 -0.23 2.09
N PRO A 225 14.54 0.73 2.18
CA PRO A 225 14.87 2.14 2.24
C PRO A 225 15.46 2.53 3.60
N ASP A 226 16.32 3.55 3.59
CA ASP A 226 16.76 4.24 4.80
C ASP A 226 15.56 4.95 5.47
N LEU A 227 15.28 4.58 6.71
CA LEU A 227 14.15 5.09 7.52
C LEU A 227 14.55 6.24 8.44
N LYS A 228 15.82 6.65 8.46
CA LYS A 228 16.27 7.72 9.33
C LYS A 228 15.53 9.03 9.04
N GLY A 229 15.00 9.64 10.10
CA GLY A 229 14.24 10.89 10.02
C GLY A 229 12.87 10.75 9.33
N SER A 230 12.39 9.51 9.12
CA SER A 230 11.13 9.25 8.41
C SER A 230 9.95 9.15 9.38
N ILE A 231 8.74 9.34 8.84
CA ILE A 231 7.51 8.91 9.48
C ILE A 231 7.20 7.53 8.90
N LEU A 232 7.33 6.50 9.74
CA LEU A 232 7.06 5.12 9.38
C LEU A 232 5.56 4.88 9.38
N PHE A 233 5.03 4.25 8.33
CA PHE A 233 3.68 3.67 8.38
C PHE A 233 3.73 2.15 8.23
N ILE A 234 2.96 1.45 9.06
CA ILE A 234 2.87 -0.01 9.03
C ILE A 234 1.42 -0.46 9.08
N GLU A 235 1.11 -1.53 8.36
CA GLU A 235 -0.17 -2.24 8.47
C GLU A 235 0.03 -3.73 8.26
N ASP A 236 -0.91 -4.53 8.75
CA ASP A 236 -0.96 -5.97 8.53
C ASP A 236 -2.40 -6.46 8.44
N SER A 237 -2.57 -7.68 7.95
CA SER A 237 -3.89 -8.31 7.70
C SER A 237 -3.81 -9.80 7.97
N PHE A 238 -4.88 -10.38 8.55
CA PHE A 238 -4.98 -11.79 8.95
C PHE A 238 -3.74 -12.26 9.73
N LYS A 239 -3.47 -11.60 10.85
CA LYS A 239 -2.40 -11.98 11.79
C LYS A 239 -2.96 -12.01 13.20
N ASP A 240 -2.27 -12.74 14.03
CA ASP A 240 -2.57 -12.82 15.45
C ASP A 240 -1.60 -11.96 16.28
N MET A 241 -1.91 -11.81 17.57
CA MET A 241 -1.12 -11.06 18.55
C MET A 241 0.34 -11.52 18.57
N ALA A 242 0.60 -12.83 18.50
CA ALA A 242 1.96 -13.38 18.56
C ALA A 242 2.80 -13.01 17.32
N ILE A 243 2.20 -13.04 16.13
CA ILE A 243 2.89 -12.60 14.91
C ILE A 243 3.13 -11.09 14.93
N GLN A 244 2.19 -10.30 15.47
CA GLN A 244 2.40 -8.85 15.62
C GLN A 244 3.52 -8.53 16.60
N GLU A 245 3.57 -9.17 17.78
CA GLU A 245 4.68 -9.03 18.73
C GLU A 245 6.03 -9.32 18.06
N ARG A 246 6.12 -10.43 17.33
CA ARG A 246 7.35 -10.81 16.61
C ARG A 246 7.76 -9.75 15.59
N SER A 247 6.80 -9.21 14.84
CA SER A 247 7.08 -8.27 13.75
C SER A 247 7.43 -6.88 14.26
N LEU A 248 6.78 -6.42 15.33
CA LEU A 248 7.13 -5.17 16.01
C LEU A 248 8.50 -5.29 16.71
N SER A 249 8.74 -6.42 17.39
CA SER A 249 10.05 -6.69 18.03
C SER A 249 11.19 -6.75 17.02
N MET A 250 10.94 -7.26 15.81
CA MET A 250 11.90 -7.21 14.70
C MET A 250 12.31 -5.77 14.39
N LEU A 251 11.38 -4.81 14.32
CA LEU A 251 11.72 -3.40 14.13
C LEU A 251 12.54 -2.84 15.31
N LYS A 252 12.17 -3.20 16.54
CA LYS A 252 12.89 -2.79 17.75
C LYS A 252 14.34 -3.26 17.75
N VAL A 253 14.58 -4.56 17.52
CA VAL A 253 15.94 -5.12 17.53
C VAL A 253 16.77 -4.70 16.31
N ALA A 254 16.12 -4.25 15.24
CA ALA A 254 16.78 -3.63 14.10
C ALA A 254 17.14 -2.14 14.34
N GLY A 255 16.75 -1.56 15.48
CA GLY A 255 17.00 -0.15 15.82
C GLY A 255 16.08 0.85 15.10
N ILE A 256 15.05 0.38 14.38
CA ILE A 256 14.24 1.24 13.51
C ILE A 256 13.45 2.27 14.33
N PHE A 257 12.94 1.90 15.50
CA PHE A 257 12.21 2.83 16.36
C PHE A 257 13.09 3.95 16.92
N ASP A 258 14.41 3.79 16.90
CA ASP A 258 15.36 4.82 17.35
C ASP A 258 15.74 5.80 16.21
N GLU A 259 15.38 5.47 14.95
CA GLU A 259 15.75 6.24 13.77
C GLU A 259 14.59 7.04 13.15
N ILE A 260 13.34 6.64 13.43
CA ILE A 260 12.13 7.30 12.91
C ILE A 260 11.70 8.47 13.80
N GLU A 261 10.96 9.41 13.23
CA GLU A 261 10.44 10.58 13.93
C GLU A 261 8.97 10.41 14.36
N GLY A 262 8.23 9.50 13.72
CA GLY A 262 6.81 9.25 13.99
C GLY A 262 6.33 7.93 13.43
N LEU A 263 5.22 7.43 13.97
CA LEU A 263 4.64 6.14 13.60
C LEU A 263 3.15 6.26 13.28
N ILE A 264 2.75 5.70 12.13
CA ILE A 264 1.37 5.50 11.72
C ILE A 264 1.09 3.99 11.67
N VAL A 265 0.06 3.54 12.38
CA VAL A 265 -0.37 2.14 12.35
C VAL A 265 -1.75 2.05 11.69
N GLY A 266 -1.81 1.35 10.57
CA GLY A 266 -3.06 1.09 9.84
C GLY A 266 -3.98 0.16 10.61
N LYS A 267 -5.27 0.18 10.26
CA LYS A 267 -6.23 -0.83 10.72
C LYS A 267 -5.76 -2.23 10.35
N HIS A 268 -5.93 -3.17 11.27
CA HIS A 268 -5.54 -4.55 11.08
C HIS A 268 -6.76 -5.39 10.68
N GLU A 269 -6.83 -5.78 9.40
CA GLU A 269 -7.95 -6.60 8.90
C GLU A 269 -7.95 -7.98 9.59
N HIS A 270 -9.06 -8.35 10.22
CA HIS A 270 -9.26 -9.64 10.87
C HIS A 270 -8.14 -10.01 11.86
N PHE A 271 -7.81 -9.08 12.74
CA PHE A 271 -6.87 -9.32 13.83
C PHE A 271 -7.40 -10.37 14.81
N ASN A 272 -6.55 -11.30 15.21
CA ASN A 272 -6.83 -12.28 16.27
C ASN A 272 -6.00 -11.96 17.51
N ASP A 273 -6.63 -11.47 18.58
CA ASP A 273 -5.94 -11.10 19.81
C ASP A 273 -5.47 -12.28 20.67
N LEU A 274 -5.85 -13.52 20.30
CA LEU A 274 -5.57 -14.74 21.06
C LEU A 274 -6.08 -14.70 22.51
N ASP A 275 -7.21 -14.03 22.75
CA ASP A 275 -7.78 -13.80 24.09
C ASP A 275 -6.78 -13.12 25.05
N SER A 276 -5.87 -12.30 24.50
CA SER A 276 -4.85 -11.59 25.27
C SER A 276 -5.48 -10.69 26.33
N PRO A 277 -4.91 -10.60 27.55
CA PRO A 277 -5.38 -9.66 28.57
C PRO A 277 -4.98 -8.20 28.29
N PHE A 278 -4.29 -7.93 27.19
CA PHE A 278 -3.87 -6.60 26.74
C PHE A 278 -4.17 -6.43 25.25
N SER A 279 -4.36 -5.17 24.86
CA SER A 279 -4.60 -4.73 23.49
C SER A 279 -3.33 -4.66 22.64
N ILE A 280 -3.49 -4.60 21.32
CA ILE A 280 -2.37 -4.38 20.39
C ILE A 280 -1.68 -3.02 20.62
N ASP A 281 -2.44 -2.00 21.04
CA ASP A 281 -1.91 -0.67 21.37
C ASP A 281 -1.01 -0.74 22.62
N GLU A 282 -1.39 -1.53 23.64
CA GLU A 282 -0.56 -1.77 24.84
C GLU A 282 0.71 -2.54 24.50
N LEU A 283 0.61 -3.60 23.67
CA LEU A 283 1.76 -4.35 23.17
C LEU A 283 2.74 -3.44 22.39
N LEU A 284 2.21 -2.58 21.53
CA LEU A 284 3.02 -1.63 20.76
C LEU A 284 3.82 -0.69 21.67
N LEU A 285 3.18 -0.15 22.71
CA LEU A 285 3.85 0.69 23.70
C LEU A 285 4.91 -0.07 24.50
N GLU A 286 4.63 -1.33 24.88
CA GLU A 286 5.59 -2.20 25.56
C GLU A 286 6.86 -2.40 24.74
N ILE A 287 6.71 -2.71 23.45
CA ILE A 287 7.85 -3.00 22.54
C ILE A 287 8.65 -1.74 22.21
N ILE A 288 7.95 -0.64 21.92
CA ILE A 288 8.61 0.63 21.57
C ILE A 288 9.38 1.16 22.80
N GLY A 289 8.78 1.07 23.99
CA GLY A 289 9.33 1.59 25.24
C GLY A 289 9.35 3.12 25.26
N ASP A 290 10.35 3.69 25.95
CA ASP A 290 10.45 5.12 26.30
C ASP A 290 10.89 6.05 25.15
N THR A 291 10.48 5.80 23.91
CA THR A 291 10.72 6.76 22.81
C THR A 291 9.73 7.93 22.88
N ASP A 292 10.08 9.07 22.30
CA ASP A 292 9.24 10.27 22.28
C ASP A 292 8.50 10.49 20.94
N ILE A 293 8.53 9.50 20.04
CA ILE A 293 7.94 9.63 18.70
C ILE A 293 6.40 9.71 18.77
N PRO A 294 5.72 10.60 18.02
CA PRO A 294 4.27 10.64 17.96
C PRO A 294 3.70 9.40 17.26
N ILE A 295 2.59 8.87 17.77
CA ILE A 295 1.97 7.63 17.26
C ILE A 295 0.47 7.84 17.03
N ILE A 296 0.02 7.59 15.80
CA ILE A 296 -1.41 7.45 15.46
C ILE A 296 -1.68 6.00 15.03
N THR A 297 -2.70 5.36 15.61
CA THR A 297 -3.14 4.02 15.24
C THR A 297 -4.55 4.02 14.65
N ASN A 298 -4.99 2.87 14.15
CA ASN A 298 -6.33 2.66 13.57
C ASN A 298 -6.58 3.45 12.27
N VAL A 299 -5.51 3.77 11.52
CA VAL A 299 -5.58 4.57 10.29
C VAL A 299 -6.14 3.74 9.13
N ASP A 300 -7.05 4.33 8.34
CA ASP A 300 -7.69 3.70 7.18
C ASP A 300 -6.73 3.55 5.98
N ILE A 301 -5.75 2.66 6.12
CA ILE A 301 -4.72 2.35 5.12
C ILE A 301 -4.42 0.84 5.14
N GLY A 302 -4.44 0.21 3.97
CA GLY A 302 -4.13 -1.22 3.83
C GLY A 302 -5.35 -2.05 3.46
N HIS A 303 -5.65 -3.09 4.25
CA HIS A 303 -6.62 -4.13 3.88
C HIS A 303 -8.06 -3.87 4.29
N THR A 304 -8.33 -2.79 5.02
CA THR A 304 -9.70 -2.35 5.33
C THR A 304 -10.19 -1.30 4.33
N PHE A 305 -11.50 -1.24 4.08
CA PHE A 305 -12.06 -0.35 3.06
C PHE A 305 -13.06 0.67 3.63
N PRO A 306 -13.05 1.94 3.15
CA PRO A 306 -12.12 2.50 2.16
C PRO A 306 -10.70 2.64 2.72
N SER A 307 -9.70 2.56 1.85
CA SER A 307 -8.29 2.77 2.19
C SER A 307 -7.76 4.02 1.50
N HIS A 308 -7.05 4.87 2.23
CA HIS A 308 -6.27 5.98 1.65
C HIS A 308 -5.21 5.47 0.66
N VAL A 309 -4.65 6.42 -0.10
CA VAL A 309 -3.49 6.20 -0.95
C VAL A 309 -2.32 6.99 -0.40
N PHE A 310 -1.25 6.31 -0.01
CA PHE A 310 -0.05 6.93 0.57
C PHE A 310 1.06 6.96 -0.47
N PRO A 311 1.45 8.14 -0.98
CA PRO A 311 2.66 8.29 -1.78
C PRO A 311 3.89 8.07 -0.90
N ILE A 312 4.73 7.10 -1.23
CA ILE A 312 5.94 6.78 -0.49
C ILE A 312 7.04 7.78 -0.87
N GLY A 313 7.65 8.36 0.15
CA GLY A 313 8.77 9.29 0.06
C GLY A 313 8.40 10.75 0.24
N ILE A 314 7.12 11.14 0.05
CA ILE A 314 6.69 12.55 0.19
C ILE A 314 6.87 13.06 1.61
N GLU A 315 7.02 14.37 1.76
CA GLU A 315 6.98 15.01 3.08
C GLU A 315 5.53 15.12 3.59
N ILE A 316 5.32 14.73 4.84
CA ILE A 316 4.04 14.86 5.54
C ILE A 316 4.24 15.48 6.92
N GLU A 317 3.16 15.99 7.51
CA GLU A 317 3.07 16.30 8.93
C GLU A 317 2.20 15.24 9.62
N LEU A 318 2.72 14.65 10.70
CA LEU A 318 1.98 13.79 11.61
C LEU A 318 1.78 14.56 12.91
N ASN A 319 0.54 14.96 13.19
CA ASN A 319 0.18 15.60 14.45
C ASN A 319 -0.70 14.64 15.26
N ALA A 320 -0.06 13.81 16.07
CA ALA A 320 -0.75 12.87 16.94
C ALA A 320 -1.49 13.58 18.08
N THR A 321 -1.09 14.78 18.49
CA THR A 321 -1.84 15.56 19.50
C THR A 321 -3.25 15.88 19.02
N THR A 322 -3.42 16.24 17.74
CA THR A 322 -4.73 16.52 17.14
C THR A 322 -5.30 15.35 16.34
N GLY A 323 -4.57 14.24 16.22
CA GLY A 323 -5.00 13.05 15.47
C GLY A 323 -5.05 13.26 13.95
N THR A 324 -4.18 14.09 13.38
CA THR A 324 -4.22 14.47 11.96
C THR A 324 -2.97 14.06 11.19
N ILE A 325 -3.17 13.69 9.92
CA ILE A 325 -2.11 13.42 8.94
C ILE A 325 -2.30 14.39 7.78
N THR A 326 -1.26 15.17 7.46
CA THR A 326 -1.30 16.18 6.40
C THR A 326 -0.22 15.90 5.37
N PHE A 327 -0.62 15.70 4.11
CA PHE A 327 0.35 15.65 3.02
C PHE A 327 0.84 17.07 2.75
N LEU A 328 2.16 17.29 2.81
CA LEU A 328 2.79 18.58 2.55
C LEU A 328 3.26 18.70 1.09
N GLU A 329 3.45 17.57 0.42
CA GLU A 329 3.79 17.49 -1.00
C GLU A 329 2.84 16.56 -1.77
N ASP A 330 2.66 16.85 -3.05
CA ASP A 330 1.99 15.92 -3.98
C ASP A 330 2.87 14.71 -4.28
N GLY A 331 2.27 13.53 -4.48
CA GLY A 331 2.99 12.32 -4.93
C GLY A 331 3.34 12.29 -6.42
N VAL A 332 2.72 13.18 -7.21
CA VAL A 332 2.86 13.26 -8.67
C VAL A 332 3.14 14.70 -9.10
N GLU A 333 3.74 14.88 -10.28
CA GLU A 333 3.89 16.17 -10.96
C GLU A 333 2.79 16.42 -12.01
N GLU A 334 2.73 17.62 -12.60
CA GLU A 334 1.67 18.04 -13.55
C GLU A 334 1.65 17.36 -14.94
#